data_AF-A0A7V3ALE9-F1
#
_entry.id   AF-A0A7V3ALE9-F1
#
_cell.length_a   1.000
_cell.length_b   1.000
_cell.length_c   1.000
_cell.angle_alpha   90.00
_cell.angle_beta   90.00
_cell.angle_gamma   90.00
#
_symmetry.space_group_name_H-M   'P 1'
#
loop_
_entity.id
_entity.type
_entity.pdbx_description
1 polymer ?
#
loop_
_entity_poly.entity_id
_entity_poly.type
_entity_poly.pdbx_seq_one_letter_code
_entity_poly.pdbx_strand_id
1 'polypeptide(L)'
;MLNFLSNLPKIVLPKKKRLGRGLGSGKGTKSGRGTTRHQKARESIPLHFEGGQGRIIKRFPLLRGKGKNKPKVNKKLKKEKFYERNKRKN
;
A
#
# COMPACT_ATOMS: atom_id res chain seq x y z
N MET A 1 -33.55 29.52 -15.72
CA MET A 1 -32.81 29.45 -14.45
C MET A 1 -31.65 28.47 -14.61
N LEU A 2 -30.45 28.82 -14.12
CA LEU A 2 -29.30 27.91 -14.10
C LEU A 2 -29.52 26.84 -13.01
N ASN A 3 -29.39 25.56 -13.38
CA ASN A 3 -29.54 24.42 -12.47
C ASN A 3 -28.23 24.23 -11.66
N PHE A 4 -28.34 24.16 -10.33
CA PHE A 4 -27.19 23.94 -9.43
C PHE A 4 -26.40 22.69 -9.80
N LEU A 5 -27.09 21.61 -10.20
CA LEU A 5 -26.46 20.34 -10.56
C LEU A 5 -25.61 20.42 -11.84
N SER A 6 -25.87 21.39 -12.72
CA SER A 6 -25.11 21.60 -13.95
C SER A 6 -23.89 22.51 -13.78
N ASN A 7 -23.75 23.20 -12.64
CA ASN A 7 -22.70 24.19 -12.41
C ASN A 7 -21.81 23.82 -11.20
N LEU A 8 -21.41 22.55 -11.10
CA LEU A 8 -20.48 22.12 -10.06
C LEU A 8 -19.03 22.51 -10.44
N PRO A 9 -18.20 22.89 -9.45
CA PRO A 9 -16.80 23.18 -9.68
C PRO A 9 -16.07 21.92 -10.16
N LYS A 10 -15.25 22.09 -11.20
CA LYS A 10 -14.50 20.98 -11.80
C LYS A 10 -13.42 20.48 -10.83
N ILE A 11 -13.50 19.21 -10.47
CA ILE A 11 -12.45 18.55 -9.69
C ILE A 11 -11.19 18.40 -10.57
N VAL A 12 -10.09 19.05 -10.20
CA VAL A 12 -8.81 19.00 -10.93
C VAL A 12 -8.06 17.72 -10.57
N LEU A 13 -8.52 16.58 -11.09
CA LEU A 13 -7.81 15.31 -10.99
C LEU A 13 -7.08 15.01 -12.30
N PRO A 14 -5.84 14.50 -12.25
CA PRO A 14 -5.15 14.03 -13.45
C PRO A 14 -5.92 12.86 -14.07
N LYS A 15 -6.02 12.88 -15.40
CA LYS A 15 -6.69 11.80 -16.14
C LYS A 15 -5.91 10.49 -15.98
N LYS A 16 -6.64 9.38 -15.86
CA LYS A 16 -6.04 8.04 -15.87
C LYS A 16 -5.30 7.82 -17.19
N LYS A 17 -4.11 7.23 -17.09
CA LYS A 17 -3.32 6.81 -18.25
C LYS A 17 -4.07 5.74 -19.06
N ARG A 18 -4.19 5.96 -20.37
CA ARG A 18 -4.80 5.01 -21.31
C ARG A 18 -3.68 4.24 -22.02
N LEU A 19 -3.70 2.92 -21.93
CA LEU A 19 -2.71 2.04 -22.55
C LEU A 19 -3.27 1.47 -23.85
N GLY A 20 -2.42 1.24 -24.86
CA GLY A 20 -2.81 0.60 -26.12
C GLY A 20 -3.76 1.44 -26.98
N ARG A 21 -3.57 2.77 -27.02
CA ARG A 21 -4.41 3.70 -27.79
C ARG A 21 -3.61 4.42 -28.88
N GLY A 22 -2.91 3.64 -29.70
CA GLY A 22 -2.09 4.14 -30.81
C GLY A 22 -0.74 4.74 -30.36
N LEU A 23 0.14 5.02 -31.32
CA LEU A 23 1.49 5.51 -31.05
C LEU A 23 1.50 6.93 -30.46
N GLY A 24 0.61 7.81 -30.93
CA GLY A 24 0.46 9.19 -30.43
C GLY A 24 0.06 9.30 -28.95
N SER A 25 -0.39 8.21 -28.33
CA SER A 25 -0.67 8.16 -26.89
C SER A 25 0.57 8.03 -26.00
N GLY A 26 1.77 7.83 -26.58
CA GLY A 26 3.02 7.55 -25.86
C GLY A 26 3.07 6.18 -25.19
N LYS A 27 1.99 5.39 -25.27
CA LYS A 27 1.85 4.03 -24.69
C LYS A 27 1.07 3.14 -25.65
N GLY A 28 1.51 3.12 -26.90
CA GLY A 28 0.90 2.38 -28.01
C GLY A 28 1.04 0.86 -27.88
N THR A 29 1.58 0.22 -28.91
CA THR A 29 1.54 -1.24 -29.13
C THR A 29 1.97 -2.08 -27.92
N LYS A 30 3.04 -1.66 -27.23
CA LYS A 30 3.60 -2.40 -26.08
C LYS A 30 2.96 -2.03 -24.73
N SER A 31 2.09 -1.02 -24.69
CA SER A 31 1.37 -0.59 -23.47
C SER A 31 2.27 -0.34 -22.24
N GLY A 32 3.56 -0.05 -22.42
CA GLY A 32 4.54 0.11 -21.35
C GLY A 32 5.06 -1.17 -20.70
N ARG A 33 4.81 -2.35 -21.30
CA ARG A 33 5.24 -3.66 -20.76
C ARG A 33 6.64 -4.10 -21.24
N GLY A 34 7.30 -3.28 -22.06
CA GLY A 34 8.59 -3.61 -22.68
C GLY A 34 8.44 -4.55 -23.87
N THR A 35 9.47 -5.35 -24.16
CA THR A 35 9.51 -6.21 -25.34
C THR A 35 8.71 -7.51 -25.16
N THR A 36 7.98 -7.84 -26.23
CA THR A 36 7.37 -9.12 -26.64
C THR A 36 7.78 -10.41 -25.93
N ARG A 37 9.10 -10.58 -25.89
CA ARG A 37 9.81 -11.83 -25.62
C ARG A 37 9.96 -12.11 -24.12
N HIS A 38 9.89 -11.08 -23.28
CA HIS A 38 10.12 -11.25 -21.85
C HIS A 38 8.85 -11.74 -21.14
N GLN A 39 9.01 -12.64 -20.17
CA GLN A 39 7.90 -13.20 -19.39
C GLN A 39 7.02 -12.11 -18.75
N LYS A 40 7.62 -11.04 -18.20
CA LYS A 40 6.91 -9.89 -17.60
C LYS A 40 5.96 -9.17 -18.56
N ALA A 41 6.17 -9.28 -19.87
CA ALA A 41 5.27 -8.69 -20.86
C ALA A 41 3.98 -9.52 -21.04
N ARG A 42 4.06 -10.85 -20.85
CA ARG A 42 2.99 -11.83 -21.10
C ARG A 42 2.27 -12.26 -19.84
N GLU A 43 2.99 -12.42 -18.74
CA GLU A 43 2.52 -13.03 -17.51
C GLU A 43 2.64 -12.09 -16.30
N SER A 44 2.00 -12.48 -15.21
CA SER A 44 2.10 -11.81 -13.91
C SER A 44 3.05 -12.57 -13.01
N ILE A 45 4.25 -12.03 -12.82
CA ILE A 45 5.24 -12.59 -11.89
C ILE A 45 5.04 -11.93 -10.53
N PRO A 46 4.99 -12.69 -9.42
CA PRO A 46 4.90 -12.11 -8.09
C PRO A 46 6.06 -11.17 -7.78
N LEU A 47 5.78 -10.03 -7.15
CA LEU A 47 6.78 -9.00 -6.83
C LEU A 47 7.95 -9.51 -5.97
N HIS A 48 7.72 -10.55 -5.18
CA HIS A 48 8.69 -11.16 -4.27
C HIS A 48 9.37 -12.41 -4.85
N PHE A 49 9.24 -12.66 -6.14
CA PHE A 49 9.91 -13.78 -6.80
C PHE A 49 11.40 -13.44 -7.03
N GLU A 50 12.28 -14.29 -6.52
CA GLU A 50 13.74 -14.09 -6.56
C GLU A 50 14.43 -15.01 -7.59
N GLY A 51 13.69 -15.49 -8.61
CA GLY A 51 14.29 -16.27 -9.71
C GLY A 51 14.56 -17.74 -9.42
N GLY A 52 14.05 -18.27 -8.30
CA GLY A 52 14.25 -19.66 -7.88
C GLY A 52 14.82 -19.79 -6.47
N GLN A 53 15.41 -18.72 -5.95
CA GLN A 53 15.85 -18.67 -4.56
C GLN A 53 14.66 -18.60 -3.60
N GLY A 54 14.81 -19.17 -2.40
CA GLY A 54 13.85 -19.03 -1.33
C GLY A 54 13.71 -17.57 -0.90
N ARG A 55 12.45 -17.11 -0.77
CA ARG A 55 12.12 -15.72 -0.37
C ARG A 55 12.89 -15.29 0.88
N ILE A 56 13.36 -14.04 0.90
CA ILE A 56 14.07 -13.44 2.05
C ILE A 56 13.35 -13.70 3.40
N ILE A 57 12.02 -13.55 3.45
CA ILE A 57 11.22 -13.76 4.68
C ILE A 57 11.37 -15.19 5.24
N LYS A 58 11.57 -16.19 4.37
CA LYS A 58 11.77 -17.59 4.76
C LYS A 58 13.22 -17.90 5.14
N ARG A 59 14.17 -17.02 4.84
CA ARG A 59 15.58 -17.21 5.22
C ARG A 59 15.83 -16.91 6.69
N PHE A 60 15.02 -16.05 7.29
CA PHE A 60 15.14 -15.67 8.69
C PHE A 60 14.12 -16.39 9.57
N PRO A 61 14.45 -16.70 10.83
CA PRO A 61 13.48 -17.28 11.76
C PRO A 61 12.35 -16.27 12.03
N LEU A 62 11.13 -16.78 12.14
CA LEU A 62 9.98 -15.95 12.50
C LEU A 62 10.09 -15.51 13.96
N LEU A 63 10.10 -14.21 14.20
CA LEU A 63 10.06 -13.66 15.56
C LEU A 63 8.73 -14.03 16.22
N ARG A 64 8.77 -14.88 17.25
CA ARG A 64 7.57 -15.28 17.99
C ARG A 64 7.15 -14.16 18.95
N GLY A 65 5.87 -13.79 18.94
CA GLY A 65 5.24 -13.00 20.01
C GLY A 65 5.49 -11.49 20.03
N LYS A 66 6.56 -10.96 19.41
CA LYS A 66 6.97 -9.53 19.54
C LYS A 66 6.13 -8.49 18.76
N GLY A 67 4.87 -8.80 18.46
CA GLY A 67 3.96 -7.91 17.72
C GLY A 67 2.51 -8.39 17.60
N LYS A 68 2.21 -9.64 17.97
CA LYS A 68 0.84 -10.18 17.95
C LYS A 68 0.03 -9.80 19.19
N ASN A 69 0.69 -9.64 20.33
CA ASN A 69 0.02 -9.29 21.60
C ASN A 69 0.28 -7.81 21.90
N LYS A 70 -0.48 -6.92 21.25
CA LYS A 70 -0.49 -5.51 21.67
C LYS A 70 -1.09 -5.44 23.08
N PRO A 71 -0.52 -4.64 24.00
CA PRO A 71 -1.15 -4.43 25.29
C PRO A 71 -2.51 -3.76 25.07
N LYS A 72 -3.56 -4.25 25.76
CA LYS A 72 -4.91 -3.64 25.72
C LYS A 72 -4.90 -2.16 26.12
N VAL A 73 -3.95 -1.78 26.96
CA VAL A 73 -3.82 -0.43 27.51
C VAL A 73 -2.49 0.17 27.05
N ASN A 74 -2.55 1.41 26.57
CA ASN A 74 -1.36 2.18 26.22
C ASN A 74 -0.43 2.31 27.45
N LYS A 75 0.88 2.15 27.23
CA LYS A 75 1.91 2.22 28.28
C LYS A 75 1.85 3.53 29.06
N LYS A 76 1.55 4.66 28.40
CA LYS A 76 1.39 5.97 29.03
C LYS A 76 0.22 5.99 30.02
N LEU A 77 -0.95 5.53 29.58
CA LEU A 77 -2.17 5.46 30.40
C LEU A 77 -1.99 4.51 31.60
N LYS A 78 -1.27 3.40 31.43
CA LYS A 78 -0.93 2.47 32.52
C LYS A 78 -0.05 3.14 33.59
N LYS A 79 0.89 3.99 33.16
CA LYS A 79 1.79 4.75 34.04
C LYS A 79 1.05 5.84 34.81
N GLU A 80 0.17 6.60 34.14
CA GLU A 80 -0.67 7.62 34.79
C GLU A 80 -1.58 7.02 35.87
N LYS A 81 -2.29 5.92 35.58
CA LYS A 81 -3.12 5.21 36.57
C LYS A 81 -2.32 4.71 37.78
N PHE A 82 -1.06 4.32 37.60
CA PHE A 82 -0.21 3.87 38.69
C PHE A 82 0.09 5.01 39.68
N TYR A 83 0.51 6.17 39.19
CA TYR A 83 0.82 7.33 40.05
C TYR A 83 -0.43 7.90 40.70
N GLU A 84 -1.55 7.99 39.99
CA GLU A 84 -2.83 8.42 40.56
C GLU A 84 -3.28 7.54 41.73
N ARG A 85 -3.12 6.22 41.60
CA ARG A 85 -3.49 5.28 42.67
C ARG A 85 -2.61 5.43 43.91
N ASN A 86 -1.32 5.70 43.74
CA ASN A 86 -0.40 5.91 44.87
C ASN A 86 -0.66 7.27 45.54
N LYS A 87 -1.01 8.30 44.77
CA LYS A 87 -1.36 9.63 45.29
C LYS A 87 -2.63 9.62 46.15
N ARG A 88 -3.56 8.68 45.93
CA ARG A 88 -4.77 8.50 46.74
C ARG A 88 -4.55 7.70 48.05
N LYS A 89 -3.39 7.06 48.20
CA LYS A 89 -3.06 6.21 49.36
C LYS A 89 -2.27 6.94 50.45
N ASN A 90 -1.72 8.11 50.10
CA ASN A 90 -1.13 9.07 51.03
C ASN A 90 -2.17 10.17 51.29
#